data_AF-A0A930R1D3-F1
#
_entry.id   AF-A0A930R1D3-F1
#
_cell.length_a   1.000
_cell.length_b   1.000
_cell.length_c   1.000
_cell.angle_alpha   90.00
_cell.angle_beta   90.00
_cell.angle_gamma   90.00
#
_symmetry.space_group_name_H-M   'P 1'
#
loop_
_entity.id
_entity.type
_entity.pdbx_description
1 polymer ?
#
loop_
_entity_poly.entity_id
_entity_poly.type
_entity_poly.pdbx_seq_one_letter_code
_entity_poly.pdbx_strand_id
1 'polypeptide(L)'
;LLVVSIKYLRSSFSSRYRDLVVLLFLAVIFLGGIQYGDYNRMKSDREQTSRMAQFVQSLGKDLDVPVSDIKVNSTNLKQGMLVDVEGTFYVIHFNADFTSFQYERTHLLRRDIQIVDKED
;
A
#
# COMPACT_ATOMS: atom_id res chain seq x y z
N LEU A 1 21.95 -27.22 -5.95
CA LEU A 1 23.24 -26.53 -6.23
C LEU A 1 23.86 -25.86 -4.98
N LEU A 2 23.06 -25.32 -4.04
CA LEU A 2 23.56 -24.75 -2.77
C LEU A 2 24.25 -25.77 -1.83
N VAL A 3 23.64 -26.95 -1.62
CA VAL A 3 24.22 -27.97 -0.71
C VAL A 3 25.54 -28.54 -1.24
N VAL A 4 25.70 -28.63 -2.56
CA VAL A 4 26.95 -29.07 -3.21
C VAL A 4 28.04 -28.00 -3.06
N SER A 5 27.68 -26.71 -3.15
CA SER A 5 28.61 -25.60 -2.90
C SER A 5 29.10 -25.55 -1.45
N ILE A 6 28.22 -25.85 -0.48
CA ILE A 6 28.57 -25.92 0.95
C ILE A 6 29.54 -27.09 1.23
N LYS A 7 29.34 -28.25 0.58
CA LYS A 7 30.20 -29.42 0.77
C LYS A 7 31.60 -29.22 0.20
N TYR A 8 31.73 -28.46 -0.90
CA TYR A 8 33.03 -28.17 -1.52
C TYR A 8 33.90 -27.24 -0.66
N LEU A 9 33.28 -26.26 0.01
CA LEU A 9 33.97 -25.36 0.95
C LEU A 9 34.55 -26.07 2.18
N ARG A 10 33.97 -27.21 2.58
CA ARG A 10 34.39 -27.95 3.78
C ARG A 10 35.69 -28.75 3.58
N SER A 11 36.11 -29.01 2.34
CA SER A 11 37.16 -30.01 2.06
C SER A 11 38.59 -29.47 1.88
N SER A 12 38.84 -28.16 1.74
CA SER A 12 40.21 -27.70 1.42
C SER A 12 40.77 -26.48 2.18
N PHE A 13 40.17 -26.01 3.27
CA PHE A 13 40.65 -24.78 3.93
C PHE A 13 41.46 -25.03 5.19
N SER A 14 42.69 -25.50 4.97
CA SER A 14 43.82 -25.42 5.89
C SER A 14 44.16 -23.95 6.21
N SER A 15 43.88 -23.54 7.45
CA SER A 15 44.30 -22.39 8.29
C SER A 15 44.55 -20.97 7.73
N ARG A 16 44.77 -20.74 6.43
CA ARG A 16 45.18 -19.42 5.89
C ARG A 16 44.06 -18.55 5.30
N TYR A 17 42.87 -19.11 5.10
CA TYR A 17 41.73 -18.43 4.45
C TYR A 17 40.50 -18.32 5.36
N ARG A 18 40.69 -18.53 6.68
CA ARG A 18 39.61 -18.50 7.66
C ARG A 18 38.84 -17.18 7.59
N ASP A 19 39.55 -16.07 7.41
CA ASP A 19 38.94 -14.73 7.35
C ASP A 19 38.13 -14.53 6.06
N LEU A 20 38.60 -15.10 4.93
CA LEU A 20 37.91 -15.05 3.64
C LEU A 20 36.63 -15.89 3.64
N VAL A 21 36.63 -17.04 4.32
CA VAL A 21 35.44 -17.89 4.48
C VAL A 21 34.39 -17.23 5.37
N VAL A 22 34.82 -16.54 6.43
CA VAL A 22 33.91 -15.75 7.29
C VAL A 22 33.26 -14.62 6.51
N LEU A 23 34.04 -13.88 5.69
CA LEU A 23 33.53 -12.79 4.85
C LEU A 23 32.55 -13.32 3.78
N LEU A 24 32.88 -14.42 3.12
CA LEU A 24 32.01 -15.08 2.14
C LEU A 24 30.69 -15.56 2.78
N PHE A 25 30.77 -16.19 3.95
CA PHE A 25 29.60 -16.67 4.68
C PHE A 25 28.67 -15.51 5.10
N LEU A 26 29.27 -14.42 5.58
CA LEU A 26 28.54 -13.19 5.91
C LEU A 26 27.86 -12.57 4.68
N ALA A 27 28.54 -12.54 3.53
CA ALA A 27 27.99 -12.06 2.27
C ALA A 27 26.81 -12.92 1.78
N VAL A 28 26.89 -14.24 1.93
CA VAL A 28 25.78 -15.16 1.58
C VAL A 28 24.57 -14.95 2.48
N ILE A 29 24.77 -14.78 3.79
CA ILE A 29 23.68 -14.46 4.73
C ILE A 29 23.08 -13.09 4.41
N PHE A 30 23.91 -12.10 4.10
CA PHE A 30 23.47 -10.75 3.76
C PHE A 30 22.62 -10.74 2.47
N LEU A 31 23.09 -11.42 1.42
CA LEU A 31 22.35 -11.58 0.17
C LEU A 31 21.09 -12.45 0.33
N GLY A 32 21.13 -13.46 1.22
CA GLY A 32 19.98 -14.30 1.55
C GLY A 32 18.92 -13.58 2.39
N GLY A 33 19.33 -12.64 3.25
CA GLY A 33 18.44 -11.82 4.07
C GLY A 33 17.72 -10.72 3.27
N ILE A 34 18.27 -10.32 2.11
CA ILE A 34 17.74 -9.22 1.29
C ILE A 34 16.40 -9.56 0.59
N GLN A 35 15.93 -10.82 0.60
CA GLN A 35 14.64 -11.16 -0.03
C GLN A 35 13.40 -11.03 0.87
N TYR A 36 13.54 -10.71 2.17
CA TYR A 36 12.36 -10.54 3.05
C TYR A 36 11.80 -9.11 3.05
N GLY A 37 12.56 -8.12 2.56
CA GLY A 37 12.14 -6.72 2.57
C GLY A 37 11.16 -6.33 1.46
N ASP A 38 11.13 -7.07 0.34
CA ASP A 38 10.46 -6.62 -0.87
C ASP A 38 9.42 -7.61 -1.44
N TYR A 39 8.99 -8.62 -0.67
CA TYR A 39 7.84 -9.44 -1.09
C TYR A 39 6.51 -8.67 -1.03
N ASN A 40 6.46 -7.55 -0.31
CA ASN A 40 5.22 -6.79 -0.12
C ASN A 40 4.94 -5.72 -1.19
N ARG A 41 5.82 -5.55 -2.19
CA ARG A 41 5.69 -4.41 -3.13
C ARG A 41 5.01 -4.71 -4.45
N MET A 42 4.78 -5.98 -4.82
CA MET A 42 4.09 -6.34 -6.08
C MET A 42 2.63 -6.78 -5.91
N LYS A 43 2.03 -6.56 -4.73
CA LYS A 43 0.58 -6.76 -4.47
C LYS A 43 -0.16 -5.48 -4.07
N SER A 44 0.54 -4.35 -3.96
CA SER A 44 0.00 -3.11 -3.40
C SER A 44 -1.03 -2.42 -4.30
N ASP A 45 -0.95 -2.55 -5.62
CA ASP A 45 -1.85 -1.81 -6.53
C ASP A 45 -3.27 -2.38 -6.59
N ARG A 46 -3.45 -3.69 -6.34
CA ARG A 46 -4.78 -4.31 -6.28
C ARG A 46 -5.45 -4.17 -4.92
N GLU A 47 -4.69 -4.18 -3.83
CA GLU A 47 -5.27 -4.03 -2.48
C GLU A 47 -5.71 -2.58 -2.18
N GLN A 48 -4.99 -1.57 -2.67
CA GLN A 48 -5.37 -0.16 -2.44
C GLN A 48 -6.69 0.21 -3.15
N THR A 49 -6.85 -0.24 -4.40
CA THR A 49 -8.09 -0.03 -5.17
C THR A 49 -9.28 -0.75 -4.52
N SER A 50 -9.07 -1.97 -4.01
CA SER A 50 -10.13 -2.72 -3.33
C SER A 50 -10.61 -2.04 -2.05
N ARG A 51 -9.71 -1.41 -1.29
CA ARG A 51 -10.08 -0.69 -0.06
C ARG A 51 -10.87 0.59 -0.35
N MET A 52 -10.52 1.33 -1.40
CA MET A 52 -11.31 2.49 -1.83
C MET A 52 -12.73 2.09 -2.26
N ALA A 53 -12.86 1.04 -3.08
CA ALA A 53 -14.17 0.53 -3.50
C ALA A 53 -15.05 0.12 -2.30
N GLN A 54 -14.47 -0.55 -1.30
CA GLN A 54 -15.15 -0.88 -0.06
C GLN A 54 -15.58 0.36 0.72
N PHE A 55 -14.72 1.38 0.82
CA PHE A 55 -15.06 2.64 1.47
C PHE A 55 -16.26 3.32 0.81
N VAL A 56 -16.24 3.53 -0.51
CA VAL A 56 -17.36 4.20 -1.21
C VAL A 56 -18.64 3.38 -1.08
N GLN A 57 -18.55 2.05 -1.12
CA GLN A 57 -19.70 1.17 -0.90
C GLN A 57 -20.26 1.25 0.52
N SER A 58 -19.40 1.29 1.54
CA SER A 58 -19.82 1.47 2.94
C SER A 58 -20.44 2.85 3.16
N LEU A 59 -19.84 3.90 2.61
CA LEU A 59 -20.37 5.27 2.71
C LEU A 59 -21.74 5.39 2.03
N GLY A 60 -21.91 4.79 0.85
CA GLY A 60 -23.21 4.77 0.16
C GLY A 60 -24.28 4.01 0.94
N LYS A 61 -23.92 2.93 1.63
CA LYS A 61 -24.86 2.23 2.54
C LYS A 61 -25.23 3.06 3.77
N ASP A 62 -24.27 3.75 4.37
CA ASP A 62 -24.52 4.57 5.56
C ASP A 62 -25.37 5.81 5.24
N LEU A 63 -25.18 6.39 4.05
CA LEU A 63 -25.93 7.56 3.59
C LEU A 63 -27.21 7.21 2.81
N ASP A 64 -27.45 5.93 2.53
CA ASP A 64 -28.54 5.43 1.66
C ASP A 64 -28.53 6.06 0.24
N VAL A 65 -27.32 6.28 -0.30
CA VAL A 65 -27.09 6.89 -1.61
C VAL A 65 -26.38 5.88 -2.52
N PRO A 66 -26.80 5.74 -3.79
CA PRO A 66 -26.09 4.88 -4.74
C PRO A 66 -24.65 5.35 -4.96
N VAL A 67 -23.75 4.39 -5.10
CA VAL A 67 -22.31 4.61 -5.31
C VAL A 67 -22.02 5.49 -6.53
N SER A 68 -22.90 5.49 -7.55
CA SER A 68 -22.79 6.34 -8.75
C SER A 68 -22.86 7.84 -8.45
N ASP A 69 -23.53 8.22 -7.36
CA ASP A 69 -23.80 9.61 -7.01
C ASP A 69 -22.79 10.14 -5.98
N ILE A 70 -21.81 9.30 -5.63
CA ILE A 70 -20.71 9.62 -4.72
C ILE A 70 -19.46 9.92 -5.53
N LYS A 71 -18.98 11.16 -5.48
CA LYS A 71 -17.74 11.57 -6.16
C LYS A 71 -16.65 11.79 -5.13
N VAL A 72 -15.48 11.20 -5.39
CA VAL A 72 -14.31 11.30 -4.50
C VAL A 72 -13.18 12.06 -5.20
N ASN A 73 -12.44 12.88 -4.46
CA ASN A 73 -11.32 13.64 -5.03
C ASN A 73 -10.02 12.81 -5.17
N SER A 74 -10.02 11.54 -4.76
CA SER A 74 -8.87 10.65 -4.87
C SER A 74 -9.29 9.20 -5.09
N THR A 75 -8.52 8.48 -5.92
CA THR A 75 -8.68 7.04 -6.15
C THR A 75 -8.06 6.18 -5.04
N ASN A 76 -7.32 6.80 -4.11
CA ASN A 76 -6.67 6.15 -2.98
C ASN A 76 -7.19 6.72 -1.66
N LEU A 77 -7.29 5.87 -0.62
CA LEU A 77 -7.70 6.33 0.71
C LEU A 77 -6.65 7.28 1.27
N LYS A 78 -7.09 8.48 1.66
CA LYS A 78 -6.24 9.53 2.19
C LYS A 78 -6.95 10.27 3.30
N GLN A 79 -6.20 10.61 4.35
CA GLN A 79 -6.70 11.47 5.42
C GLN A 79 -7.12 12.83 4.86
N GLY A 80 -8.32 13.28 5.22
CA GLY A 80 -8.86 14.57 4.77
C GLY A 80 -9.32 14.57 3.31
N MET A 81 -9.54 13.40 2.69
CA MET A 81 -10.12 13.35 1.35
C MET A 81 -11.54 13.94 1.35
N LEU A 82 -11.94 14.48 0.20
CA LEU A 82 -13.25 15.09 0.02
C LEU A 82 -14.17 14.13 -0.72
N VAL A 83 -15.40 14.05 -0.25
CA VAL A 83 -16.48 13.32 -0.88
C VAL A 83 -17.62 14.28 -1.15
N ASP A 84 -18.11 14.28 -2.39
CA ASP A 84 -19.32 14.96 -2.81
C ASP A 84 -20.45 13.93 -2.89
N VAL A 85 -21.54 14.22 -2.18
CA VAL A 85 -22.78 13.44 -2.18
C VAL A 85 -23.90 14.41 -2.52
N GLU A 86 -24.43 14.32 -3.74
CA GLU A 86 -25.51 15.18 -4.26
C GLU A 86 -25.27 16.70 -4.08
N GLY A 87 -24.02 17.16 -4.20
CA GLY A 87 -23.63 18.57 -4.04
C GLY A 87 -23.30 18.99 -2.61
N THR A 88 -23.37 18.06 -1.65
CA THR A 88 -22.88 18.27 -0.29
C THR A 88 -21.48 17.69 -0.14
N PHE A 89 -20.53 18.53 0.29
CA PHE A 89 -19.16 18.11 0.53
C PHE A 89 -18.95 17.64 1.96
N TYR A 90 -18.26 16.52 2.09
CA TYR A 90 -17.80 15.95 3.35
C TYR A 90 -16.29 15.76 3.32
N VAL A 91 -15.63 16.03 4.43
CA VAL A 91 -14.22 15.66 4.65
C VAL A 91 -14.19 14.35 5.44
N ILE A 92 -13.32 13.43 5.02
CA ILE A 92 -13.22 12.10 5.62
C ILE A 92 -12.00 12.02 6.51
N HIS A 93 -12.21 11.57 7.74
CA HIS A 93 -11.19 11.33 8.74
C HIS A 93 -11.13 9.85 9.05
N PHE A 94 -10.01 9.20 8.73
CA PHE A 94 -9.76 7.80 9.07
C PHE A 94 -9.10 7.69 10.44
N ASN A 95 -9.27 6.54 11.10
CA ASN A 95 -8.41 6.15 12.21
C ASN A 95 -7.03 5.71 11.70
N ALA A 96 -6.07 5.50 12.62
CA ALA A 96 -4.69 5.16 12.27
C ALA A 96 -4.54 3.90 11.38
N ASP A 97 -5.46 2.95 11.53
CA ASP A 97 -5.42 1.67 10.81
C ASP A 97 -6.34 1.64 9.56
N PHE A 98 -7.00 2.74 9.21
CA PHE A 98 -7.96 2.83 8.08
C PHE A 98 -9.08 1.80 8.13
N THR A 99 -9.48 1.38 9.33
CA THR A 99 -10.57 0.42 9.57
C THR A 99 -11.88 1.10 9.93
N SER A 100 -11.82 2.36 10.38
CA SER A 100 -12.98 3.19 10.65
C SER A 100 -12.79 4.59 10.08
N PHE A 101 -13.90 5.25 9.80
CA PHE A 101 -13.92 6.60 9.29
C PHE A 101 -15.01 7.43 9.96
N GLN A 102 -14.79 8.74 9.97
CA GLN A 102 -15.76 9.77 10.31
C GLN A 102 -15.88 10.72 9.12
N TYR A 103 -17.07 11.29 8.93
CA TYR A 103 -17.31 12.28 7.91
C TYR A 103 -17.88 13.54 8.53
N GLU A 104 -17.34 14.70 8.14
CA GLU A 104 -17.79 16.00 8.61
C GLU A 104 -18.18 16.86 7.41
N ARG A 105 -19.34 17.53 7.49
CA ARG A 105 -19.77 18.44 6.41
C ARG A 105 -18.78 19.60 6.32
N THR A 106 -18.31 19.86 5.10
CA THR A 106 -17.37 20.95 4.82
C THR A 106 -17.90 21.85 3.71
N HIS A 107 -17.40 23.07 3.67
CA HIS A 107 -17.73 24.04 2.64
C HIS A 107 -16.47 24.43 1.87
N LEU A 108 -16.53 24.34 0.55
CA LEU A 108 -15.41 24.69 -0.31
C LEU A 108 -15.31 26.22 -0.42
N LEU A 109 -14.10 26.76 -0.19
CA LEU A 109 -13.84 28.20 -0.33
C LEU A 109 -13.93 28.66 -1.79
N ARG A 110 -13.72 27.77 -2.76
CA ARG A 110 -13.81 28.04 -4.19
C ARG A 110 -14.76 27.03 -4.84
N ARG A 111 -15.73 27.51 -5.63
CA ARG A 111 -16.81 26.70 -6.25
C ARG A 111 -16.49 26.25 -7.68
N ASP A 112 -15.30 26.53 -8.19
CA ASP A 112 -14.80 26.11 -9.50
C ASP A 112 -14.22 24.68 -9.45
N ILE A 113 -15.06 23.73 -9.07
CA ILE A 113 -14.66 22.33 -9.00
C ILE A 113 -14.73 21.77 -10.43
N GLN A 114 -13.57 21.47 -11.02
CA GLN A 114 -13.52 20.72 -12.28
C GLN A 114 -13.74 19.23 -11.99
N ILE A 115 -14.93 18.75 -12.32
CA ILE A 115 -15.22 17.32 -12.35
C ILE A 115 -14.60 16.79 -13.64
N VAL A 116 -13.46 16.11 -13.53
CA VAL A 116 -12.84 15.42 -14.66
C VAL A 116 -13.49 14.04 -14.74
N ASP A 117 -14.51 13.91 -15.57
CA ASP A 117 -15.01 12.60 -15.97
C ASP A 117 -13.97 11.94 -16.87
N LYS A 118 -13.65 10.67 -16.61
CA LYS A 118 -12.83 9.89 -17.53
C LYS A 118 -13.80 9.29 -18.54
N GLU A 119 -14.02 9.98 -19.65
CA GLU A 119 -14.58 9.36 -20.85
C GLU A 119 -13.64 8.21 -21.26
N ASP A 120 -14.16 6.98 -21.25
CA ASP A 120 -13.91 5.89 -22.20
C ASP A 120 -14.92 4.75 -21.97
#